data_AF-A0AAU0TBL0-F1
#
_entry.id   AF-A0AAU0TBL0-F1
#
_cell.length_a   1.000
_cell.length_b   1.000
_cell.length_c   1.000
_cell.angle_alpha   90.00
_cell.angle_beta   90.00
_cell.angle_gamma   90.00
#
_symmetry.space_group_name_H-M   'P 1'
#
loop_
_entity.id
_entity.type
_entity.pdbx_description
1 polymer ?
#
loop_
_entity_poly.entity_id
_entity_poly.type
_entity_poly.pdbx_seq_one_letter_code
_entity_poly.pdbx_strand_id
1 'polypeptide(L)'
;MLLTCLLAGGLNADWDFSVISRNAELLYGPLGEGRNRIDAWQRLLSTEKQISEKEKLEVVNQFFNHQIRYVEDIDNWHEIDYWATPIESLWKGAGDCEDYAIAKYFSLRRLGVSNDKLLITYVKALRLNRAHMVLTYYSSPNAEPLVLDSLINEIKPASQRTDLLPVYAFNAEGLWLPGAKGNKRVGDTKRLSRWQDVLRKMHAEGFPAEPDL
;
A
#
# COMPACT_ATOMS: atom_id res chain seq x y z
N MET A 1 16.71 44.00 -13.38
CA MET A 1 16.00 42.72 -13.55
C MET A 1 16.79 41.64 -12.84
N LEU A 2 16.38 41.24 -11.64
CA LEU A 2 16.79 39.97 -11.05
C LEU A 2 15.52 39.25 -10.63
N LEU A 3 15.21 38.18 -11.36
CA LEU A 3 14.06 37.32 -11.10
C LEU A 3 14.57 36.20 -10.20
N THR A 4 14.35 36.31 -8.89
CA THR A 4 14.53 35.20 -7.95
C THR A 4 13.37 34.23 -8.14
N CYS A 5 13.64 33.11 -8.83
CA CYS A 5 12.79 31.93 -8.78
C CYS A 5 12.86 31.35 -7.37
N LEU A 6 11.82 31.59 -6.56
CA LEU A 6 11.54 30.75 -5.39
C LEU A 6 11.03 29.41 -5.92
N LEU A 7 11.86 28.38 -5.80
CA LEU A 7 11.41 26.99 -5.84
C LEU A 7 10.58 26.75 -4.58
N ALA A 8 9.26 26.73 -4.73
CA ALA A 8 8.35 26.24 -3.71
C ALA A 8 8.50 24.71 -3.64
N GLY A 9 9.50 24.23 -2.90
CA GLY A 9 9.52 22.84 -2.43
C GLY A 9 8.43 22.69 -1.39
N GLY A 10 7.40 21.88 -1.68
CA GLY A 10 6.40 21.49 -0.69
C GLY A 10 7.10 20.84 0.50
N LEU A 11 6.90 21.40 1.69
CA LEU A 11 7.32 20.78 2.95
C LEU A 11 6.39 19.59 3.20
N ASN A 12 6.69 18.44 2.60
CA ASN A 12 6.03 17.20 2.97
C ASN A 12 6.39 16.90 4.42
N ALA A 13 5.40 16.88 5.31
CA ALA A 13 5.60 16.51 6.71
C ALA A 13 6.19 15.09 6.75
N ASP A 14 7.42 14.98 7.29
CA ASP A 14 8.11 13.70 7.36
C ASP A 14 7.39 12.75 8.33
N TRP A 15 7.50 11.45 8.11
CA TRP A 15 6.95 10.46 9.03
C TRP A 15 7.89 10.35 10.25
N ASP A 16 7.43 10.80 11.41
CA ASP A 16 8.18 10.65 12.66
C ASP A 16 7.93 9.26 13.26
N PHE A 17 8.82 8.32 12.94
CA PHE A 17 8.74 6.94 13.43
C PHE A 17 8.88 6.80 14.95
N SER A 18 9.46 7.79 15.64
CA SER A 18 9.49 7.81 17.10
C SER A 18 8.10 8.08 17.66
N VAL A 19 7.39 9.06 17.09
CA VAL A 19 5.98 9.31 17.43
C VAL A 19 5.10 8.13 17.03
N ILE A 20 5.28 7.60 15.81
CA ILE A 20 4.46 6.50 15.31
C ILE A 20 4.59 5.26 16.18
N SER A 21 5.83 4.85 16.51
CA SER A 21 6.06 3.67 17.36
C SER A 21 5.48 3.87 18.77
N ARG A 22 5.61 5.07 19.35
CA ARG A 22 5.05 5.38 20.67
C ARG A 22 3.52 5.32 20.66
N ASN A 23 2.88 5.90 19.66
CA ASN A 23 1.43 5.89 19.55
C ASN A 23 0.90 4.48 19.28
N ALA A 24 1.58 3.71 18.44
CA ALA A 24 1.26 2.30 18.21
C ALA A 24 1.34 1.48 19.51
N GLU A 25 2.35 1.70 20.37
CA GLU A 25 2.42 1.04 21.68
C GLU A 25 1.25 1.39 22.61
N LEU A 26 0.77 2.65 22.55
CA LEU A 26 -0.39 3.10 23.31
C LEU A 26 -1.70 2.50 22.79
N LEU A 27 -1.83 2.33 21.47
CA LEU A 27 -3.03 1.80 20.82
C LEU A 27 -3.14 0.27 20.93
N TYR A 28 -2.01 -0.43 20.74
CA TYR A 28 -1.99 -1.86 20.49
C TYR A 28 -1.31 -2.67 21.62
N GLY A 29 -0.61 -1.98 22.53
CA GLY A 29 0.22 -2.59 23.56
C GLY A 29 1.67 -2.80 23.09
N PRO A 30 2.50 -3.51 23.87
CA PRO A 30 3.92 -3.68 23.57
C PRO A 30 4.15 -4.25 22.17
N LEU A 31 5.01 -3.59 21.38
CA LEU A 31 5.23 -3.99 19.97
C LEU A 31 5.98 -5.31 19.82
N GLY A 32 6.75 -5.73 20.84
CA GLY A 32 7.54 -6.96 20.81
C GLY A 32 8.45 -7.03 19.57
N GLU A 33 8.43 -8.16 18.86
CA GLU A 33 9.16 -8.33 17.59
C GLU A 33 8.71 -7.35 16.49
N GLY A 34 7.48 -6.86 16.57
CA GLY A 34 6.93 -5.87 15.63
C GLY A 34 7.76 -4.59 15.57
N ARG A 35 8.41 -4.20 16.68
CA ARG A 35 9.31 -3.05 16.71
C ARG A 35 10.46 -3.21 15.73
N ASN A 36 11.08 -4.39 15.67
CA ASN A 36 12.18 -4.66 14.74
C ASN A 36 11.73 -4.57 13.27
N ARG A 37 10.50 -4.99 12.97
CA ARG A 37 9.91 -4.92 11.62
C ARG A 37 9.59 -3.48 11.23
N ILE A 38 9.05 -2.68 12.15
CA ILE A 38 8.79 -1.24 11.97
C ILE A 38 10.11 -0.48 11.76
N ASP A 39 11.15 -0.78 12.55
CA ASP A 39 12.48 -0.18 12.38
C ASP A 39 13.10 -0.57 11.03
N ALA A 40 12.92 -1.82 10.58
CA ALA A 40 13.37 -2.26 9.27
C ALA A 40 12.62 -1.54 8.14
N TRP A 41 11.33 -1.30 8.31
CA TRP A 41 10.52 -0.54 7.36
C TRP A 41 10.98 0.93 7.27
N GLN A 42 11.23 1.58 8.42
CA GLN A 42 11.82 2.92 8.45
C GLN A 42 13.17 2.98 7.71
N ARG A 43 14.03 1.97 7.89
CA ARG A 43 15.31 1.88 7.18
C ARG A 43 15.11 1.76 5.67
N LEU A 44 14.18 0.91 5.21
CA LEU A 44 13.84 0.80 3.79
C LEU A 44 13.39 2.17 3.22
N LEU A 45 12.47 2.85 3.91
CA LEU A 45 11.94 4.14 3.44
C LEU A 45 12.95 5.27 3.43
N SER A 46 14.01 5.19 4.25
CA SER A 46 15.07 6.20 4.32
C SER A 46 16.21 5.96 3.33
N THR A 47 16.50 4.70 2.99
CA THR A 47 17.62 4.33 2.11
C THR A 47 17.26 4.28 0.63
N GLU A 48 16.01 3.90 0.30
CA GLU A 48 15.59 3.61 -1.07
C GLU A 48 14.92 4.80 -1.80
N LYS A 49 15.17 6.04 -1.35
CA LYS A 49 14.51 7.23 -1.92
C LYS A 49 14.99 7.58 -3.34
N GLN A 50 16.27 7.35 -3.64
CA GLN A 50 16.94 7.82 -4.86
C GLN A 50 17.15 6.73 -5.93
N ILE A 51 16.62 5.53 -5.71
CA ILE A 51 16.68 4.44 -6.70
C ILE A 51 15.59 4.60 -7.77
N SER A 52 15.67 3.82 -8.85
CA SER A 52 14.68 3.86 -9.92
C SER A 52 13.29 3.41 -9.43
N GLU A 53 12.25 3.87 -10.12
CA GLU A 53 10.87 3.49 -9.77
C GLU A 53 10.66 1.97 -9.82
N LYS A 54 11.31 1.28 -10.78
CA LYS A 54 11.28 -0.19 -10.86
C LYS A 54 11.90 -0.85 -9.62
N GLU A 55 13.08 -0.40 -9.20
CA GLU A 55 13.74 -0.95 -8.01
C GLU A 55 12.91 -0.69 -6.75
N LYS A 56 12.24 0.47 -6.63
CA LYS A 56 11.28 0.75 -5.53
C LYS A 56 10.18 -0.30 -5.47
N LEU A 57 9.59 -0.67 -6.61
CA LEU A 57 8.56 -1.71 -6.67
C LEU A 57 9.11 -3.04 -6.15
N GLU A 58 10.31 -3.44 -6.60
CA GLU A 58 10.94 -4.71 -6.25
C GLU A 58 11.26 -4.79 -4.75
N VAL A 59 11.95 -3.79 -4.18
CA VAL A 59 12.35 -3.81 -2.77
C VAL A 59 11.15 -3.74 -1.83
N VAL A 60 10.12 -2.94 -2.16
CA VAL A 60 8.89 -2.86 -1.36
C VAL A 60 8.11 -4.17 -1.43
N ASN A 61 7.95 -4.74 -2.64
CA ASN A 61 7.23 -6.01 -2.81
C ASN A 61 7.90 -7.13 -2.00
N GLN A 62 9.22 -7.26 -2.15
CA GLN A 62 9.99 -8.30 -1.47
C GLN A 62 10.03 -8.10 0.05
N PHE A 63 10.11 -6.85 0.52
CA PHE A 63 10.10 -6.54 1.95
C PHE A 63 8.83 -7.05 2.62
N PHE A 64 7.65 -6.65 2.14
CA PHE A 64 6.40 -7.07 2.80
C PHE A 64 6.10 -8.56 2.63
N ASN A 65 6.45 -9.14 1.48
CA ASN A 65 6.32 -10.59 1.29
C ASN A 65 7.23 -11.41 2.22
N HIS A 66 8.29 -10.81 2.77
CA HIS A 66 9.16 -11.46 3.74
C HIS A 66 8.76 -11.16 5.19
N GLN A 67 8.34 -9.94 5.49
CA GLN A 67 8.07 -9.48 6.87
C GLN A 67 6.69 -9.91 7.39
N ILE A 68 5.74 -10.18 6.50
CA ILE A 68 4.38 -10.55 6.84
C ILE A 68 4.17 -12.02 6.47
N ARG A 69 3.54 -12.78 7.36
CA ARG A 69 3.01 -14.11 7.05
C ARG A 69 1.56 -14.00 6.62
N TYR A 70 1.17 -14.73 5.58
CA TYR A 70 -0.22 -14.75 5.17
C TYR A 70 -1.09 -15.45 6.23
N VAL A 71 -2.06 -14.73 6.82
CA VAL A 71 -3.01 -15.22 7.81
C VAL A 71 -4.34 -14.52 7.57
N GLU A 72 -5.44 -15.27 7.52
CA GLU A 72 -6.79 -14.72 7.30
C GLU A 72 -7.25 -13.90 8.52
N ASP A 73 -8.09 -12.89 8.30
CA ASP A 73 -8.54 -11.98 9.36
C ASP A 73 -9.29 -12.65 10.49
N ILE A 74 -10.02 -13.73 10.20
CA ILE A 74 -10.76 -14.46 11.22
C ILE A 74 -9.82 -15.09 12.26
N ASP A 75 -8.59 -15.42 11.86
CA ASP A 75 -7.57 -15.99 12.73
C ASP A 75 -6.67 -14.89 13.33
N ASN A 76 -6.42 -13.79 12.60
CA ASN A 76 -5.52 -12.72 13.02
C ASN A 76 -6.19 -11.67 13.93
N TRP A 77 -7.43 -11.31 13.60
CA TRP A 77 -8.23 -10.23 14.17
C TRP A 77 -9.57 -10.69 14.77
N HIS A 78 -10.00 -11.92 14.50
CA HIS A 78 -11.35 -12.43 14.84
C HIS A 78 -12.48 -11.64 14.18
N GLU A 79 -12.18 -11.02 13.04
CA GLU A 79 -13.15 -10.35 12.17
C GLU A 79 -13.15 -10.99 10.79
N ILE A 80 -14.25 -10.85 10.04
CA ILE A 80 -14.37 -11.50 8.72
C ILE A 80 -13.49 -10.80 7.67
N ASP A 81 -13.31 -9.49 7.80
CA ASP A 81 -12.69 -8.63 6.79
C ASP A 81 -12.27 -7.32 7.47
N TYR A 82 -10.99 -7.24 7.83
CA TYR A 82 -10.34 -6.21 8.62
C TYR A 82 -9.12 -5.66 7.87
N TRP A 83 -9.19 -4.42 7.41
CA TRP A 83 -8.08 -3.80 6.69
C TRP A 83 -7.06 -3.22 7.66
N ALA A 84 -5.89 -3.83 7.77
CA ALA A 84 -4.82 -3.38 8.65
C ALA A 84 -4.07 -2.17 8.05
N THR A 85 -3.59 -1.30 8.94
CA THR A 85 -2.58 -0.30 8.57
C THR A 85 -1.22 -0.96 8.33
N PRO A 86 -0.25 -0.28 7.69
CA PRO A 86 1.12 -0.79 7.59
C PRO A 86 1.74 -1.10 8.96
N ILE A 87 1.42 -0.31 9.99
CA ILE A 87 1.92 -0.52 11.35
C ILE A 87 1.28 -1.75 11.98
N GLU A 88 -0.02 -1.96 11.83
CA GLU A 88 -0.73 -3.14 12.34
C GLU A 88 -0.20 -4.43 11.71
N SER A 89 -0.01 -4.46 10.37
CA SER A 89 0.57 -5.62 9.69
C SER A 89 1.99 -5.93 10.15
N LEU A 90 2.83 -4.90 10.35
CA LEU A 90 4.20 -5.08 10.83
C LEU A 90 4.25 -5.43 12.33
N TRP A 91 3.34 -4.90 13.14
CA TRP A 91 3.21 -5.24 14.54
C TRP A 91 2.90 -6.73 14.71
N LYS A 92 1.84 -7.21 14.06
CA LYS A 92 1.44 -8.63 14.05
C LYS A 92 2.44 -9.52 13.31
N GLY A 93 3.14 -9.00 12.30
CA GLY A 93 3.91 -9.81 11.36
C GLY A 93 3.02 -10.77 10.56
N ALA A 94 1.75 -10.40 10.40
CA ALA A 94 0.71 -11.21 9.77
C ALA A 94 -0.37 -10.29 9.17
N GLY A 95 -0.99 -10.77 8.10
CA GLY A 95 -2.06 -10.10 7.38
C GLY A 95 -2.49 -10.92 6.17
N ASP A 96 -3.57 -10.52 5.52
CA ASP A 96 -4.14 -11.24 4.39
C ASP A 96 -3.85 -10.52 3.05
N CYS A 97 -4.72 -10.57 2.02
CA CYS A 97 -4.36 -10.01 0.71
C CYS A 97 -4.37 -8.47 0.65
N GLU A 98 -5.34 -7.80 1.26
CA GLU A 98 -5.45 -6.35 1.27
C GLU A 98 -4.34 -5.71 2.07
N ASP A 99 -3.96 -6.30 3.20
CA ASP A 99 -2.95 -5.75 4.12
C ASP A 99 -1.62 -5.56 3.40
N TYR A 100 -1.24 -6.53 2.57
CA TYR A 100 -0.04 -6.44 1.74
C TYR A 100 -0.18 -5.34 0.69
N ALA A 101 -1.33 -5.24 0.02
CA ALA A 101 -1.54 -4.23 -1.01
C ALA A 101 -1.52 -2.81 -0.41
N ILE A 102 -2.14 -2.62 0.75
CA ILE A 102 -2.19 -1.37 1.52
C ILE A 102 -0.78 -0.98 1.98
N ALA A 103 -0.05 -1.90 2.60
CA ALA A 103 1.31 -1.63 3.11
C ALA A 103 2.30 -1.28 1.98
N LYS A 104 2.23 -1.99 0.84
CA LYS A 104 3.02 -1.68 -0.36
C LYS A 104 2.63 -0.33 -0.95
N TYR A 105 1.33 -0.02 -1.01
CA TYR A 105 0.82 1.24 -1.56
C TYR A 105 1.39 2.44 -0.79
N PHE A 106 1.22 2.49 0.53
CA PHE A 106 1.72 3.62 1.33
C PHE A 106 3.24 3.74 1.30
N SER A 107 3.95 2.61 1.24
CA SER A 107 5.42 2.61 1.15
C SER A 107 5.91 3.19 -0.17
N LEU A 108 5.30 2.80 -1.29
CA LEU A 108 5.66 3.33 -2.61
C LEU A 108 5.31 4.81 -2.76
N ARG A 109 4.15 5.21 -2.23
CA ARG A 109 3.76 6.63 -2.14
C ARG A 109 4.81 7.44 -1.36
N ARG A 110 5.21 6.94 -0.19
CA ARG A 110 6.26 7.57 0.63
C ARG A 110 7.63 7.65 -0.06
N LEU A 111 7.95 6.67 -0.92
CA LEU A 111 9.15 6.67 -1.76
C LEU A 111 9.03 7.55 -3.02
N GLY A 112 7.93 8.28 -3.18
CA GLY A 112 7.71 9.24 -4.26
C GLY A 112 7.11 8.66 -5.54
N VAL A 113 6.60 7.43 -5.52
CA VAL A 113 5.82 6.91 -6.65
C VAL A 113 4.46 7.61 -6.68
N SER A 114 4.12 8.19 -7.82
CA SER A 114 2.90 8.99 -7.97
C SER A 114 1.61 8.16 -7.76
N ASN A 115 0.58 8.78 -7.18
CA ASN A 115 -0.69 8.13 -6.81
C ASN A 115 -1.45 7.61 -8.04
N ASP A 116 -1.42 8.36 -9.13
CA ASP A 116 -2.05 8.02 -10.41
C ASP A 116 -1.47 6.75 -11.05
N LYS A 117 -0.27 6.33 -10.63
CA LYS A 117 0.37 5.09 -11.08
C LYS A 117 0.01 3.87 -10.23
N LEU A 118 -0.56 4.04 -9.04
CA LEU A 118 -0.78 2.96 -8.08
C LEU A 118 -2.26 2.73 -7.84
N LEU A 119 -2.74 1.51 -8.08
CA LEU A 119 -4.12 1.12 -7.80
C LEU A 119 -4.17 -0.18 -6.98
N ILE A 120 -4.80 -0.13 -5.82
CA ILE A 120 -5.21 -1.33 -5.09
C ILE A 120 -6.34 -1.98 -5.89
N THR A 121 -6.15 -3.23 -6.30
CA THR A 121 -6.97 -3.90 -7.31
C THR A 121 -7.60 -5.15 -6.73
N TYR A 122 -8.92 -5.18 -6.70
CA TYR A 122 -9.69 -6.35 -6.34
C TYR A 122 -9.81 -7.28 -7.56
N VAL A 123 -9.46 -8.54 -7.36
CA VAL A 123 -9.44 -9.57 -8.40
C VAL A 123 -10.11 -10.85 -7.90
N LYS A 124 -10.52 -11.73 -8.82
CA LYS A 124 -10.80 -13.13 -8.52
C LYS A 124 -9.54 -13.96 -8.78
N ALA A 125 -8.98 -14.57 -7.74
CA ALA A 125 -7.91 -15.55 -7.87
C ALA A 125 -8.52 -16.89 -8.33
N LEU A 126 -8.40 -17.18 -9.63
CA LEU A 126 -9.09 -18.28 -10.30
C LEU A 126 -8.64 -19.66 -9.77
N ARG A 127 -7.34 -19.82 -9.48
CA ARG A 127 -6.80 -21.09 -8.96
C ARG A 127 -7.28 -21.40 -7.55
N LEU A 128 -7.47 -20.36 -6.73
CA LEU A 128 -7.97 -20.48 -5.35
C LEU A 128 -9.50 -20.36 -5.27
N ASN A 129 -10.14 -19.99 -6.39
CA ASN A 129 -11.56 -19.70 -6.52
C ASN A 129 -12.11 -18.78 -5.42
N ARG A 130 -11.38 -17.71 -5.10
CA ARG A 130 -11.77 -16.72 -4.08
C ARG A 130 -11.46 -15.29 -4.51
N ALA A 131 -12.03 -14.34 -3.78
CA ALA A 131 -11.63 -12.94 -3.83
C ALA A 131 -10.16 -12.80 -3.43
N HIS A 132 -9.46 -11.83 -4.03
CA HIS A 132 -8.08 -11.52 -3.71
C HIS A 132 -7.81 -10.05 -4.01
N MET A 133 -6.78 -9.49 -3.36
CA MET A 133 -6.37 -8.10 -3.56
C MET A 133 -4.87 -8.03 -3.87
N VAL A 134 -4.53 -7.19 -4.84
CA VAL A 134 -3.15 -6.94 -5.28
C VAL A 134 -2.93 -5.44 -5.44
N LEU A 135 -1.66 -5.01 -5.45
CA LEU A 135 -1.32 -3.66 -5.89
C LEU A 135 -0.91 -3.70 -7.36
N THR A 136 -1.53 -2.87 -8.19
CA THR A 136 -1.12 -2.69 -9.58
C THR A 136 -0.39 -1.37 -9.77
N TYR A 137 0.64 -1.40 -10.63
CA TYR A 137 1.44 -0.25 -10.99
C TYR A 137 1.37 -0.01 -12.49
N TYR A 138 1.11 1.23 -12.89
CA TYR A 138 1.05 1.69 -14.27
C TYR A 138 2.20 2.67 -14.54
N SER A 139 3.11 2.33 -15.46
CA SER A 139 4.21 3.25 -15.84
C SER A 139 3.70 4.48 -16.60
N SER A 140 2.54 4.35 -17.24
CA SER A 140 1.75 5.43 -17.84
C SER A 140 0.26 5.04 -17.85
N PRO A 141 -0.69 5.96 -18.03
CA PRO A 141 -2.12 5.66 -17.93
C PRO A 141 -2.63 4.55 -18.86
N ASN A 142 -1.98 4.32 -20.01
CA ASN A 142 -2.34 3.29 -20.98
C ASN A 142 -1.39 2.08 -20.98
N ALA A 143 -0.41 2.06 -20.08
CA ALA A 143 0.51 0.93 -19.97
C ALA A 143 -0.22 -0.31 -19.45
N GLU A 144 0.29 -1.48 -19.84
CA GLU A 144 -0.04 -2.70 -19.12
C GLU A 144 0.50 -2.61 -17.68
N PRO A 145 -0.33 -2.90 -16.66
CA PRO A 145 0.12 -2.82 -15.29
C PRO A 145 1.03 -3.98 -14.90
N LEU A 146 1.98 -3.68 -14.01
CA LEU A 146 2.69 -4.67 -13.22
C LEU A 146 1.87 -5.02 -11.98
N VAL A 147 1.90 -6.29 -11.57
CA VAL A 147 1.17 -6.81 -10.42
C VAL A 147 2.14 -7.12 -9.28
N LEU A 148 1.95 -6.45 -8.14
CA LEU A 148 2.62 -6.71 -6.88
C LEU A 148 1.65 -7.51 -5.99
N ASP A 149 2.00 -8.77 -5.70
CA ASP A 149 1.11 -9.76 -5.09
C ASP A 149 1.72 -10.31 -3.79
N SER A 150 0.88 -10.81 -2.88
CA SER A 150 1.27 -11.58 -1.70
C SER A 150 1.40 -13.09 -1.99
N LEU A 151 0.76 -13.61 -3.05
CA LEU A 151 0.80 -15.03 -3.41
C LEU A 151 2.12 -15.47 -4.06
N ILE A 152 2.79 -14.54 -4.77
CA ILE A 152 4.07 -14.78 -5.44
C ILE A 152 5.00 -13.58 -5.25
N ASN A 153 6.31 -13.81 -5.28
CA ASN A 153 7.30 -12.75 -5.10
C ASN A 153 7.63 -12.01 -6.40
N GLU A 154 7.49 -12.67 -7.56
CA GLU A 154 7.81 -12.03 -8.83
C GLU A 154 6.76 -11.00 -9.22
N ILE A 155 7.23 -9.78 -9.53
CA ILE A 155 6.40 -8.76 -10.15
C ILE A 155 6.24 -9.10 -11.63
N LYS A 156 5.00 -9.32 -12.07
CA LYS A 156 4.69 -9.71 -13.45
C LYS A 156 3.71 -8.75 -14.11
N PRO A 157 3.79 -8.56 -15.44
CA PRO A 157 2.73 -7.91 -16.20
C PRO A 157 1.39 -8.64 -16.02
N ALA A 158 0.28 -7.90 -16.02
CA ALA A 158 -1.05 -8.47 -15.80
C ALA A 158 -1.43 -9.57 -16.80
N SER A 159 -1.00 -9.48 -18.07
CA SER A 159 -1.20 -10.53 -19.08
C SER A 159 -0.55 -11.86 -18.72
N GLN A 160 0.50 -11.85 -17.89
CA GLN A 160 1.17 -13.05 -17.40
C GLN A 160 0.55 -13.60 -16.10
N ARG A 161 -0.42 -12.89 -15.51
CA ARG A 161 -1.18 -13.30 -14.33
C ARG A 161 -2.57 -13.81 -14.74
N THR A 162 -2.58 -14.82 -15.60
CA THR A 162 -3.83 -15.46 -16.10
C THR A 162 -4.63 -16.14 -15.00
N ASP A 163 -4.08 -16.26 -13.80
CA ASP A 163 -4.74 -16.72 -12.58
C ASP A 163 -5.56 -15.63 -11.88
N LEU A 164 -5.45 -14.37 -12.28
CA LEU A 164 -6.18 -13.24 -11.70
C LEU A 164 -7.15 -12.62 -12.71
N LEU A 165 -8.41 -12.46 -12.31
CA LEU A 165 -9.42 -11.75 -13.10
C LEU A 165 -9.80 -10.44 -12.40
N PRO A 166 -9.48 -9.25 -12.95
CA PRO A 166 -9.77 -7.99 -12.29
C PRO A 166 -11.27 -7.66 -12.24
N VAL A 167 -11.72 -7.09 -11.13
CA VAL A 167 -13.12 -6.70 -10.90
C VAL A 167 -13.25 -5.18 -10.75
N TYR A 168 -12.45 -4.57 -9.88
CA TYR A 168 -12.37 -3.11 -9.69
C TYR A 168 -11.01 -2.71 -9.11
N ALA A 169 -10.65 -1.43 -9.20
CA ALA A 169 -9.41 -0.90 -8.66
C ALA A 169 -9.64 0.48 -8.04
N PHE A 170 -8.86 0.86 -7.03
CA PHE A 170 -9.00 2.15 -6.34
C PHE A 170 -7.66 2.64 -5.79
N ASN A 171 -7.58 3.93 -5.45
CA ASN A 171 -6.44 4.54 -4.74
C ASN A 171 -6.93 5.62 -3.78
N ALA A 172 -6.09 6.58 -3.36
CA ALA A 172 -6.56 7.64 -2.48
C ALA A 172 -7.64 8.56 -3.11
N GLU A 173 -7.78 8.62 -4.44
CA GLU A 173 -8.57 9.63 -5.15
C GLU A 173 -9.79 9.09 -5.91
N GLY A 174 -9.82 7.81 -6.27
CA GLY A 174 -10.90 7.30 -7.11
C GLY A 174 -11.11 5.79 -7.10
N LEU A 175 -12.24 5.40 -7.69
CA LEU A 175 -12.62 4.01 -7.96
C LEU A 175 -12.78 3.83 -9.47
N TRP A 176 -12.21 2.74 -10.00
CA TRP A 176 -12.23 2.39 -11.41
C TRP A 176 -12.77 0.97 -11.63
N LEU A 177 -13.53 0.80 -12.71
CA LEU A 177 -13.90 -0.52 -13.24
C LEU A 177 -13.03 -0.86 -14.46
N PRO A 178 -12.55 -2.10 -14.59
CA PRO A 178 -11.89 -2.58 -15.80
C PRO A 178 -12.82 -2.46 -17.00
N GLY A 179 -12.28 -2.04 -18.15
CA GLY A 179 -13.01 -1.90 -19.39
C GLY A 179 -12.14 -2.19 -20.61
N ALA A 180 -12.78 -2.59 -21.72
CA ALA A 180 -12.09 -2.96 -22.96
C ALA A 180 -11.24 -1.83 -23.58
N LYS A 181 -11.44 -0.57 -23.15
CA LYS A 181 -10.67 0.62 -23.58
C LYS A 181 -9.81 1.23 -22.47
N GLY A 182 -9.55 0.48 -21.39
CA GLY A 182 -8.88 0.96 -20.19
C GLY A 182 -9.83 1.17 -19.01
N ASN A 183 -9.26 1.47 -17.85
CA ASN A 183 -9.99 1.64 -16.59
C ASN A 183 -10.91 2.86 -16.64
N LYS A 184 -12.21 2.66 -16.36
CA LYS A 184 -13.20 3.75 -16.31
C LYS A 184 -13.40 4.19 -14.86
N ARG A 185 -13.14 5.47 -14.55
CA ARG A 185 -13.44 6.04 -13.23
C ARG A 185 -14.96 6.06 -13.01
N VAL A 186 -15.42 5.48 -11.92
CA VAL A 186 -16.85 5.33 -11.58
C VAL A 186 -17.23 5.97 -10.25
N GLY A 187 -16.27 6.44 -9.45
CA GLY A 187 -16.57 7.05 -8.16
C GLY A 187 -15.36 7.60 -7.42
N ASP A 188 -15.65 8.07 -6.21
CA ASP A 188 -14.71 8.60 -5.22
C ASP A 188 -14.49 7.52 -4.13
N THR A 189 -13.26 7.33 -3.69
CA THR A 189 -12.85 6.41 -2.62
C THR A 189 -13.34 6.78 -1.25
N LYS A 190 -13.84 8.01 -1.06
CA LYS A 190 -14.59 8.41 0.14
C LYS A 190 -15.82 7.54 0.41
N ARG A 191 -16.27 6.76 -0.57
CA ARG A 191 -17.36 5.78 -0.41
C ARG A 191 -16.89 4.42 0.12
N LEU A 192 -15.58 4.16 0.16
CA LEU A 192 -15.01 2.92 0.69
C LEU A 192 -14.76 3.09 2.20
N SER A 193 -15.73 2.68 3.01
CA SER A 193 -15.69 2.84 4.48
C SER A 193 -14.43 2.25 5.12
N ARG A 194 -13.96 1.10 4.63
CA ARG A 194 -12.75 0.44 5.14
C ARG A 194 -11.47 1.22 4.84
N TRP A 195 -11.37 1.81 3.65
CA TRP A 195 -10.24 2.69 3.32
C TRP A 195 -10.21 3.92 4.24
N GLN A 196 -11.36 4.52 4.53
CA GLN A 196 -11.46 5.63 5.47
C GLN A 196 -11.10 5.21 6.90
N ASP A 197 -11.41 3.98 7.29
CA ASP A 197 -10.98 3.40 8.58
C ASP A 197 -9.45 3.28 8.66
N VAL A 198 -8.80 2.74 7.63
CA VAL A 198 -7.32 2.67 7.55
C VAL A 198 -6.70 4.05 7.72
N LEU A 199 -7.17 5.06 6.98
CA LEU A 199 -6.65 6.43 7.06
C LEU A 199 -6.84 7.03 8.47
N ARG A 200 -8.00 6.79 9.09
CA ARG A 200 -8.25 7.24 10.47
C ARG A 200 -7.32 6.55 11.47
N LYS A 201 -7.08 5.25 11.34
CA LYS A 201 -6.15 4.50 12.18
C LYS A 201 -4.72 5.02 12.00
N MET A 202 -4.26 5.22 10.77
CA MET A 202 -2.95 5.83 10.50
C MET A 202 -2.82 7.22 11.12
N HIS A 203 -3.85 8.07 11.04
CA HIS A 203 -3.80 9.35 11.73
C HIS A 203 -3.67 9.20 13.26
N ALA A 204 -4.37 8.25 13.87
CA ALA A 204 -4.22 7.94 15.29
C ALA A 204 -2.84 7.38 15.65
N GLU A 205 -2.24 6.60 14.75
CA GLU A 205 -0.85 6.12 14.84
C GLU A 205 0.16 7.27 14.72
N GLY A 206 -0.24 8.46 14.25
CA GLY A 206 0.66 9.63 14.17
C GLY A 206 1.19 9.92 12.77
N PHE A 207 0.62 9.31 11.73
CA PHE A 207 0.84 9.75 10.35
C PHE A 207 0.13 11.09 10.09
N PRO A 208 0.68 11.95 9.21
CA PRO A 208 0.03 13.21 8.85
C PRO A 208 -1.35 12.95 8.20
N ALA A 209 -2.27 13.91 8.37
CA ALA A 209 -3.68 13.79 7.97
C ALA A 209 -3.92 13.57 6.47
N GLU A 210 -2.89 13.75 5.64
CA GLU A 210 -2.88 13.32 4.24
C GLU A 210 -1.47 12.80 3.94
N PRO A 211 -1.29 11.48 3.76
CA PRO A 211 0.04 10.95 3.51
C PRO A 211 0.73 11.55 2.30
N ASP A 212 -0.02 11.99 1.26
CA ASP A 212 0.55 12.64 0.07
C ASP A 212 -0.54 13.32 -0.82
N LEU A 213 -0.94 14.56 -0.52
CA LEU A 213 -1.28 15.54 -1.57
C LEU A 213 -0.01 16.22 -2.08
#